data_AF-A0AAU3X5H8-F1
#
_entry.id   AF-A0AAU3X5H8-F1
#
_cell.length_a   1.000
_cell.length_b   1.000
_cell.length_c   1.000
_cell.angle_alpha   90.00
_cell.angle_beta   90.00
_cell.angle_gamma   90.00
#
_symmetry.space_group_name_H-M   'P 1'
#
loop_
_entity.id
_entity.type
_entity.pdbx_description
1 polymer ?
#
loop_
_entity_poly.entity_id
_entity_poly.type
_entity_poly.pdbx_seq_one_letter_code
_entity_poly.pdbx_strand_id
1 'polypeptide(L)'
;MAAGEQQQEQGRKGAYFAQAWLESTTRVNAPWIVYEAPQMTTLPLLSGKQESWDVAGYFENEKRNLFYAEVKSYTSDNQGPPYREYLTDCYSATAKMIKDGLDRECEFMWITWHPFALGAWTKLCDESTIQAAVADHPEKLGDEVYDPEIGKLLADRLWLIVLSNRQEELMMKREYLGHIRSFITKGA
;
A
#
# COMPACT_ATOMS: atom_id res chain seq x y z
N MET A 1 13.95 27.23 -2.66
CA MET A 1 13.31 25.93 -2.96
C MET A 1 11.82 26.15 -2.96
N ALA A 2 11.14 25.81 -4.05
CA ALA A 2 9.69 25.97 -4.16
C ALA A 2 9.00 24.94 -3.25
N ALA A 3 7.87 25.29 -2.63
CA ALA A 3 7.15 24.41 -1.71
C ALA A 3 6.81 23.02 -2.32
N GLY A 4 6.58 22.96 -3.63
CA GLY A 4 6.35 21.70 -4.36
C GLY A 4 7.56 20.77 -4.40
N GLU A 5 8.78 21.29 -4.54
CA GLU A 5 10.01 20.50 -4.54
C GLU A 5 10.26 19.88 -3.16
N GLN A 6 9.97 20.64 -2.10
CA GLN A 6 10.11 20.16 -0.71
C GLN A 6 9.10 19.05 -0.41
N GLN A 7 7.87 19.18 -0.89
CA GLN A 7 6.83 18.16 -0.71
C GLN A 7 7.16 16.86 -1.48
N GLN A 8 7.66 16.97 -2.71
CA GLN A 8 8.11 15.81 -3.49
C GLN A 8 9.27 15.09 -2.80
N GLU A 9 10.28 15.83 -2.32
CA GLU A 9 11.41 15.24 -1.61
C GLU A 9 11.00 14.60 -0.27
N GLN A 10 10.00 15.17 0.43
CA GLN A 10 9.43 14.56 1.63
C GLN A 10 8.68 13.26 1.32
N GLY A 11 7.91 13.21 0.23
CA GLY A 11 7.28 11.98 -0.25
C GLY A 11 8.32 10.91 -0.54
N ARG A 12 9.37 11.28 -1.29
CA ARG A 12 10.48 10.40 -1.63
C ARG A 12 11.15 9.81 -0.38
N LYS A 13 11.55 10.65 0.58
CA LYS A 13 12.14 10.18 1.86
C LYS A 13 11.20 9.27 2.63
N GLY A 14 9.90 9.58 2.64
CA GLY A 14 8.87 8.77 3.25
C GLY A 14 8.83 7.36 2.66
N ALA A 15 8.82 7.23 1.33
CA ALA A 15 8.80 5.95 0.65
C ALA A 15 10.04 5.08 1.00
N TYR A 16 11.25 5.66 0.98
CA TYR A 16 12.46 4.94 1.38
C TYR A 16 12.45 4.52 2.86
N PHE A 17 11.90 5.36 3.74
CA PHE A 17 11.74 4.99 5.14
C PHE A 17 10.76 3.82 5.30
N ALA A 18 9.59 3.91 4.67
CA ALA A 18 8.58 2.86 4.72
C ALA A 18 9.14 1.54 4.16
N GLN A 19 9.89 1.59 3.05
CA GLN A 19 10.61 0.44 2.51
C GLN A 19 11.57 -0.14 3.56
N ALA A 20 12.47 0.66 4.13
CA ALA A 20 13.44 0.19 5.11
C ALA A 20 12.75 -0.40 6.36
N TRP A 21 11.67 0.22 6.82
CA TRP A 21 10.87 -0.26 7.94
C TRP A 21 10.22 -1.61 7.63
N LEU A 22 9.57 -1.73 6.47
CA LEU A 22 8.97 -2.98 5.99
C LEU A 22 10.02 -4.10 5.91
N GLU A 23 11.18 -3.83 5.30
CA GLU A 23 12.28 -4.80 5.22
C GLU A 23 12.81 -5.21 6.61
N SER A 24 12.83 -4.28 7.57
CA SER A 24 13.30 -4.53 8.93
C SER A 24 12.46 -5.56 9.69
N THR A 25 11.21 -5.78 9.27
CA THR A 25 10.33 -6.80 9.86
C THR A 25 10.77 -8.22 9.54
N THR A 26 11.64 -8.41 8.54
CA THR A 26 11.98 -9.71 7.91
C THR A 26 10.80 -10.48 7.30
N ARG A 27 9.58 -9.94 7.38
CA ARG A 27 8.35 -10.56 6.86
C ARG A 27 8.07 -10.26 5.40
N VAL A 28 8.72 -9.24 4.86
CA VAL A 28 8.57 -8.84 3.46
C VAL A 28 9.90 -8.52 2.82
N ASN A 29 9.90 -8.58 1.50
CA ASN A 29 10.94 -8.10 0.62
C ASN A 29 10.33 -6.99 -0.24
N ALA A 30 10.89 -5.78 -0.16
CA ALA A 30 10.33 -4.58 -0.79
C ALA A 30 11.30 -4.00 -1.85
N PRO A 31 11.60 -4.74 -2.94
CA PRO A 31 12.67 -4.37 -3.86
C PRO A 31 12.29 -3.24 -4.82
N TRP A 32 11.03 -2.80 -4.86
CA TRP A 32 10.54 -1.84 -5.84
C TRP A 32 10.01 -0.57 -5.17
N ILE A 33 10.56 0.56 -5.60
CA ILE A 33 10.10 1.91 -5.27
C ILE A 33 9.72 2.60 -6.57
N VAL A 34 8.63 3.38 -6.57
CA VAL A 34 8.09 4.04 -7.77
C VAL A 34 9.11 4.93 -8.49
N TYR A 35 10.03 5.55 -7.75
CA TYR A 35 11.07 6.43 -8.30
C TYR A 35 12.16 5.68 -9.08
N GLU A 36 12.27 4.35 -8.91
CA GLU A 36 13.30 3.52 -9.52
C GLU A 36 12.71 2.45 -10.46
N ALA A 37 11.54 1.92 -10.13
CA ALA A 37 10.89 0.81 -10.82
C ALA A 37 9.37 1.01 -10.96
N PRO A 38 8.90 2.10 -11.58
CA PRO A 38 7.47 2.40 -11.68
C PRO A 38 6.66 1.26 -12.32
N GLN A 39 7.22 0.59 -13.34
CA GLN A 39 6.58 -0.57 -13.98
C GLN A 39 6.27 -1.74 -13.03
N MET A 40 6.95 -1.82 -11.89
CA MET A 40 6.72 -2.85 -10.87
C MET A 40 5.75 -2.38 -9.78
N THR A 41 5.52 -1.07 -9.66
CA THR A 41 4.64 -0.47 -8.66
C THR A 41 3.32 0.04 -9.24
N THR A 42 3.12 -0.09 -10.55
CA THR A 42 1.92 0.36 -11.26
C THR A 42 0.98 -0.81 -11.60
N LEU A 43 -0.32 -0.67 -11.32
CA LEU A 43 -1.36 -1.63 -11.70
C LEU A 43 -2.38 -1.02 -12.66
N PRO A 44 -2.93 -1.82 -13.59
CA PRO A 44 -4.09 -1.42 -14.38
C PRO A 44 -5.37 -1.42 -13.53
N LEU A 45 -6.22 -0.43 -13.78
CA LEU A 45 -7.54 -0.29 -13.18
C LEU A 45 -8.64 -0.79 -14.14
N LEU A 46 -9.86 -1.01 -13.63
CA LEU A 46 -11.04 -1.33 -14.45
C LEU A 46 -11.32 -0.29 -15.52
N SER A 47 -11.11 0.99 -15.21
CA SER A 47 -11.26 2.11 -16.15
C SER A 47 -10.29 2.08 -17.33
N GLY A 48 -9.32 1.16 -17.36
CA GLY A 48 -8.24 1.13 -18.35
C GLY A 48 -7.10 2.11 -18.06
N LYS A 49 -7.24 2.95 -17.01
CA LYS A 49 -6.15 3.76 -16.47
C LYS A 49 -5.17 2.89 -15.68
N GLN A 50 -4.06 3.51 -15.29
CA GLN A 50 -3.06 2.91 -14.43
C GLN A 50 -2.89 3.75 -13.18
N GLU A 51 -2.66 3.10 -12.05
CA GLU A 51 -2.33 3.76 -10.79
C GLU A 51 -1.01 3.23 -10.26
N SER A 52 -0.22 4.08 -9.58
CA SER A 52 1.09 3.72 -9.06
C SER A 52 1.12 3.87 -7.54
N TRP A 53 1.68 2.86 -6.88
CA TRP A 53 1.95 2.89 -5.44
C TRP A 53 3.42 3.24 -5.20
N ASP A 54 3.73 3.84 -4.05
CA ASP A 54 5.08 4.30 -3.71
C ASP A 54 6.09 3.15 -3.56
N VAL A 55 5.67 2.02 -2.97
CA VAL A 55 6.50 0.84 -2.70
C VAL A 55 5.75 -0.43 -3.08
N ALA A 56 6.44 -1.40 -3.68
CA ALA A 56 5.89 -2.72 -3.93
C ALA A 56 6.87 -3.82 -3.58
N GLY A 57 6.34 -5.02 -3.35
CA GLY A 57 7.15 -6.17 -3.00
C GLY A 57 6.32 -7.42 -2.81
N TYR A 58 6.84 -8.34 -1.99
CA TYR A 58 6.16 -9.58 -1.63
C TYR A 58 6.43 -9.97 -0.19
N PHE A 59 5.49 -10.71 0.39
CA PHE A 59 5.69 -11.33 1.70
C PHE A 59 6.69 -12.48 1.61
N GLU A 60 7.55 -12.63 2.60
CA GLU A 60 8.44 -13.79 2.77
C GLU A 60 7.67 -14.88 3.55
N ASN A 61 6.54 -15.30 2.99
CA ASN A 61 5.74 -16.45 3.41
C ASN A 61 5.72 -17.51 2.29
N GLU A 62 5.05 -18.65 2.52
CA GLU A 62 5.02 -19.74 1.53
C GLU A 62 4.44 -19.33 0.18
N LYS A 63 3.41 -18.47 0.19
CA LYS A 63 2.71 -18.04 -1.04
C LYS A 63 3.42 -16.89 -1.76
N ARG A 64 4.24 -16.11 -1.06
CA ARG A 64 4.87 -14.88 -1.57
C ARG A 64 3.90 -13.90 -2.22
N ASN A 65 2.77 -13.66 -1.54
CA ASN A 65 1.76 -12.69 -1.98
C ASN A 65 2.42 -11.33 -2.25
N LEU A 66 2.06 -10.71 -3.36
CA LEU A 66 2.51 -9.35 -3.69
C LEU A 66 1.88 -8.35 -2.72
N PHE A 67 2.55 -7.23 -2.50
CA PHE A 67 1.94 -6.08 -1.85
C PHE A 67 2.27 -4.78 -2.57
N TYR A 68 1.38 -3.81 -2.42
CA TYR A 68 1.50 -2.45 -2.93
C TYR A 68 1.21 -1.46 -1.79
N ALA A 69 2.11 -0.52 -1.54
CA ALA A 69 2.03 0.39 -0.42
C ALA A 69 2.03 1.85 -0.87
N GLU A 70 1.03 2.59 -0.41
CA GLU A 70 0.91 4.04 -0.56
C GLU A 70 1.41 4.73 0.71
N VAL A 71 2.29 5.73 0.56
CA VAL A 71 3.05 6.31 1.67
C VAL A 71 2.75 7.81 1.82
N LYS A 72 2.05 8.16 2.90
CA LYS A 72 1.71 9.55 3.24
C LYS A 72 2.55 10.06 4.41
N SER A 73 3.72 10.59 4.12
CA SER A 73 4.72 11.07 5.11
C SER A 73 4.49 12.50 5.65
N TYR A 74 3.28 13.03 5.57
CA TYR A 74 2.93 14.38 6.02
C TYR A 74 2.14 14.39 7.33
N THR A 75 2.26 15.46 8.09
CA THR A 75 1.72 15.61 9.46
C THR A 75 0.28 16.10 9.52
N SER A 76 -0.45 16.05 8.40
CA SER A 76 -1.86 16.50 8.36
C SER A 76 -2.82 15.33 8.57
N ASP A 77 -3.88 15.61 9.31
CA ASP A 77 -5.04 14.75 9.51
C ASP A 77 -6.01 14.74 8.32
N ASN A 78 -5.83 15.61 7.32
CA ASN A 78 -6.64 15.67 6.10
C ASN A 78 -6.30 14.56 5.09
N GLN A 79 -6.20 13.33 5.57
CA GLN A 79 -5.93 12.13 4.78
C GLN A 79 -7.20 11.38 4.38
N GLY A 80 -8.37 11.77 4.90
CA GLY A 80 -9.64 11.11 4.57
C GLY A 80 -9.95 11.06 3.07
N PRO A 81 -9.96 12.19 2.34
CA PRO A 81 -10.19 12.19 0.90
C PRO A 81 -9.19 11.35 0.10
N PRO A 82 -7.85 11.52 0.24
CA PRO A 82 -6.91 10.70 -0.53
C PRO A 82 -6.93 9.22 -0.11
N TYR A 83 -7.32 8.90 1.12
CA TYR A 83 -7.52 7.52 1.53
C TYR A 83 -8.72 6.87 0.83
N ARG A 84 -9.85 7.60 0.68
CA ARG A 84 -11.00 7.09 -0.09
C ARG A 84 -10.64 6.87 -1.55
N GLU A 85 -9.92 7.81 -2.15
CA GLU A 85 -9.42 7.63 -3.51
C GLU A 85 -8.56 6.35 -3.65
N TYR A 86 -7.65 6.14 -2.70
CA TYR A 86 -6.82 4.93 -2.62
C TYR A 86 -7.64 3.63 -2.47
N LEU A 87 -8.70 3.62 -1.65
CA LEU A 87 -9.57 2.44 -1.53
C LEU A 87 -10.21 2.09 -2.88
N THR A 88 -10.63 3.10 -3.63
CA THR A 88 -11.18 2.90 -4.97
C THR A 88 -10.13 2.38 -5.96
N ASP A 89 -8.89 2.85 -5.88
CA ASP A 89 -7.79 2.32 -6.70
C ASP A 89 -7.52 0.85 -6.40
N CYS A 90 -7.45 0.49 -5.11
CA CYS A 90 -7.23 -0.89 -4.67
C CYS A 90 -8.38 -1.80 -5.13
N TYR A 91 -9.64 -1.34 -5.00
CA TYR A 91 -10.81 -2.06 -5.48
C TYR A 91 -10.75 -2.26 -7.00
N SER A 92 -10.51 -1.19 -7.74
CA SER A 92 -10.48 -1.23 -9.20
C SER A 92 -9.34 -2.11 -9.73
N ALA A 93 -8.16 -2.06 -9.13
CA ALA A 93 -7.06 -2.96 -9.46
C ALA A 93 -7.41 -4.43 -9.18
N THR A 94 -7.96 -4.72 -8.00
CA THR A 94 -8.36 -6.08 -7.60
C THR A 94 -9.41 -6.66 -8.54
N ALA A 95 -10.46 -5.88 -8.80
CA ALA A 95 -11.52 -6.28 -9.70
C ALA A 95 -11.02 -6.48 -11.13
N LYS A 96 -10.08 -5.64 -11.60
CA LYS A 96 -9.44 -5.80 -12.90
C LYS A 96 -8.67 -7.13 -13.00
N MET A 97 -7.89 -7.47 -11.98
CA MET A 97 -7.15 -8.74 -11.93
C MET A 97 -8.09 -9.96 -11.95
N ILE A 98 -9.16 -9.93 -11.17
CA ILE A 98 -10.19 -10.98 -11.16
C ILE A 98 -10.85 -11.10 -12.53
N LYS A 99 -11.25 -9.97 -13.14
CA LYS A 99 -11.87 -9.93 -14.46
C LYS A 99 -10.96 -10.47 -15.57
N ASP A 100 -9.66 -10.23 -15.47
CA ASP A 100 -8.66 -10.77 -16.39
C ASP A 100 -8.37 -12.27 -16.15
N GLY A 101 -9.04 -12.89 -15.16
CA GLY A 101 -8.95 -14.32 -14.86
C GLY A 101 -7.79 -14.71 -13.97
N LEU A 102 -7.11 -13.75 -13.32
CA LEU A 102 -5.98 -14.03 -12.42
C LEU A 102 -5.99 -13.09 -11.23
N ASP A 103 -6.59 -13.54 -10.12
CA ASP A 103 -6.41 -12.89 -8.83
C ASP A 103 -5.01 -13.18 -8.28
N ARG A 104 -4.19 -12.14 -8.18
CA ARG A 104 -2.80 -12.25 -7.68
C ARG A 104 -2.71 -12.29 -6.15
N GLU A 105 -3.85 -12.30 -5.45
CA GLU A 105 -3.93 -12.27 -3.99
C GLU A 105 -3.07 -11.15 -3.38
N CYS A 106 -3.02 -9.98 -4.02
CA CYS A 106 -2.15 -8.90 -3.58
C CYS A 106 -2.75 -8.15 -2.38
N GLU A 107 -1.87 -7.75 -1.48
CA GLU A 107 -2.16 -6.96 -0.30
C GLU A 107 -1.94 -5.46 -0.59
N PHE A 108 -2.72 -4.59 0.02
CA PHE A 108 -2.59 -3.14 -0.14
C PHE A 108 -2.32 -2.48 1.21
N MET A 109 -1.31 -1.62 1.27
CA MET A 109 -0.90 -0.96 2.52
C MET A 109 -1.04 0.55 2.41
N TRP A 110 -1.70 1.17 3.37
CA TRP A 110 -1.63 2.60 3.59
C TRP A 110 -0.70 2.89 4.75
N ILE A 111 0.42 3.55 4.48
CA ILE A 111 1.46 3.85 5.47
C ILE A 111 1.49 5.35 5.70
N THR A 112 1.29 5.78 6.94
CA THR A 112 1.22 7.20 7.30
C THR A 112 1.95 7.51 8.58
N TRP A 113 2.33 8.78 8.79
CA TRP A 113 2.93 9.24 10.06
C TRP A 113 1.93 9.92 10.98
N HIS A 114 0.67 10.01 10.55
CA HIS A 114 -0.36 10.70 11.29
C HIS A 114 -1.66 9.90 11.24
N PRO A 115 -2.21 9.45 12.39
CA PRO A 115 -3.55 8.89 12.45
C PRO A 115 -4.57 9.88 11.89
N PHE A 116 -5.59 9.40 11.19
CA PHE A 116 -6.63 10.24 10.61
C PHE A 116 -7.99 9.58 10.84
N ALA A 117 -9.08 10.33 10.68
CA ALA A 117 -10.43 9.79 10.86
C ALA A 117 -10.62 8.99 12.17
N LEU A 118 -10.10 9.49 13.30
CA LEU A 118 -10.06 8.77 14.58
C LEU A 118 -11.41 8.19 15.03
N GLY A 119 -12.51 8.90 14.77
CA GLY A 119 -13.86 8.41 15.09
C GLY A 119 -14.35 7.24 14.25
N ALA A 120 -13.67 6.93 13.15
CA ALA A 120 -13.99 5.84 12.22
C ALA A 120 -12.78 4.89 11.99
N TRP A 121 -11.70 5.01 12.78
CA TRP A 121 -10.43 4.30 12.56
C TRP A 121 -10.60 2.79 12.35
N THR A 122 -11.41 2.15 13.19
CA THR A 122 -11.64 0.71 13.15
C THR A 122 -12.47 0.25 11.95
N LYS A 123 -13.05 1.19 11.20
CA LYS A 123 -13.90 0.92 10.04
C LYS A 123 -13.21 1.25 8.71
N LEU A 124 -11.99 1.77 8.75
CA LEU A 124 -11.32 2.27 7.55
C LEU A 124 -11.09 1.17 6.50
N CYS A 125 -10.90 -0.08 6.94
CA CYS A 125 -10.75 -1.23 6.06
C CYS A 125 -12.08 -2.00 5.82
N ASP A 126 -13.21 -1.56 6.38
CA ASP A 126 -14.47 -2.30 6.23
C ASP A 126 -15.02 -2.20 4.81
N GLU A 127 -15.71 -3.25 4.36
CA GLU A 127 -16.37 -3.28 3.05
C GLU A 127 -17.29 -2.07 2.83
N SER A 128 -18.06 -1.66 3.84
CA SER A 128 -18.93 -0.49 3.72
C SER A 128 -18.19 0.83 3.46
N THR A 129 -16.96 0.96 3.98
CA THR A 129 -16.09 2.13 3.71
C THR A 129 -15.53 2.07 2.30
N ILE A 130 -15.16 0.88 1.82
CA ILE A 130 -14.73 0.65 0.43
C ILE A 130 -15.86 0.99 -0.54
N GLN A 131 -17.07 0.49 -0.30
CA GLN A 131 -18.24 0.77 -1.13
C GLN A 131 -18.52 2.27 -1.21
N ALA A 132 -18.49 2.98 -0.08
CA ALA A 132 -18.68 4.42 -0.05
C ALA A 132 -17.58 5.17 -0.82
N ALA A 133 -16.33 4.74 -0.70
CA ALA A 133 -15.21 5.31 -1.45
C ALA A 133 -15.35 5.10 -2.96
N VAL A 134 -15.78 3.91 -3.39
CA VAL A 134 -16.04 3.60 -4.80
C VAL A 134 -17.18 4.48 -5.34
N ALA A 135 -18.22 4.73 -4.53
CA ALA A 135 -19.31 5.63 -4.90
C ALA A 135 -18.88 7.10 -5.05
N ASP A 136 -17.85 7.53 -4.32
CA ASP A 136 -17.25 8.87 -4.46
C ASP A 136 -16.42 9.02 -5.76
N HIS A 137 -15.95 7.90 -6.33
CA HIS A 137 -15.03 7.85 -7.48
C HIS A 137 -15.44 6.82 -8.56
N PRO A 138 -16.68 6.88 -9.08
CA PRO A 138 -17.19 5.87 -10.03
C PRO A 138 -16.40 5.84 -11.34
N GLU A 139 -15.74 6.93 -11.72
CA GLU A 139 -14.90 7.01 -12.92
C GLU A 139 -13.73 6.03 -12.94
N LYS A 140 -13.33 5.50 -11.77
CA LYS A 140 -12.25 4.51 -11.65
C LYS A 140 -12.70 3.10 -12.00
N LEU A 141 -14.00 2.84 -12.08
CA LEU A 141 -14.58 1.53 -12.47
C LEU A 141 -14.76 1.39 -13.99
N GLY A 142 -14.71 2.49 -14.74
CA GLY A 142 -15.10 2.47 -16.16
C GLY A 142 -16.60 2.17 -16.31
N ASP A 143 -16.95 1.17 -17.11
CA ASP A 143 -18.34 0.76 -17.33
C ASP A 143 -18.84 -0.31 -16.33
N GLU A 144 -17.99 -0.70 -15.37
CA GLU A 144 -18.31 -1.73 -14.39
C GLU A 144 -19.07 -1.17 -13.17
N VAL A 145 -19.74 -2.07 -12.45
CA VAL A 145 -20.43 -1.76 -11.20
C VAL A 145 -19.70 -2.37 -10.00
N TYR A 146 -19.95 -1.81 -8.82
CA TYR A 146 -19.41 -2.35 -7.58
C TYR A 146 -19.96 -3.75 -7.29
N ASP A 147 -19.06 -4.69 -6.98
CA ASP A 147 -19.33 -6.05 -6.55
C ASP A 147 -18.98 -6.18 -5.06
N PRO A 148 -19.97 -6.39 -4.17
CA PRO A 148 -19.74 -6.51 -2.73
C PRO A 148 -18.81 -7.66 -2.34
N GLU A 149 -18.73 -8.75 -3.12
CA GLU A 149 -17.84 -9.86 -2.78
C GLU A 149 -16.37 -9.49 -3.01
N ILE A 150 -16.08 -8.69 -4.02
CA ILE A 150 -14.73 -8.12 -4.23
C ILE A 150 -14.42 -7.10 -3.12
N GLY A 151 -15.41 -6.30 -2.71
CA GLY A 151 -15.27 -5.39 -1.57
C GLY A 151 -14.88 -6.08 -0.27
N LYS A 152 -15.57 -7.19 0.07
CA LYS A 152 -15.22 -8.03 1.24
C LYS A 152 -13.83 -8.63 1.11
N LEU A 153 -13.50 -9.15 -0.06
CA LEU A 153 -12.18 -9.72 -0.33
C LEU A 153 -11.07 -8.68 -0.16
N LEU A 154 -11.29 -7.45 -0.63
CA LEU A 154 -10.33 -6.37 -0.47
C LEU A 154 -10.20 -5.94 0.99
N ALA A 155 -11.28 -5.90 1.76
CA ALA A 155 -11.24 -5.58 3.18
C ALA A 155 -10.23 -6.45 3.95
N ASP A 156 -10.18 -7.74 3.62
CA ASP A 156 -9.24 -8.71 4.20
C ASP A 156 -7.78 -8.52 3.73
N ARG A 157 -7.54 -7.70 2.70
CA ARG A 157 -6.23 -7.44 2.07
C ARG A 157 -5.65 -6.07 2.39
N LEU A 158 -6.37 -5.26 3.18
CA LEU A 158 -5.98 -3.89 3.49
C LEU A 158 -5.20 -3.82 4.80
N TRP A 159 -4.07 -3.13 4.75
CA TRP A 159 -3.24 -2.81 5.89
C TRP A 159 -3.25 -1.31 6.13
N LEU A 160 -3.47 -0.92 7.39
CA LEU A 160 -3.35 0.46 7.82
C LEU A 160 -2.23 0.57 8.85
N ILE A 161 -1.14 1.24 8.48
CA ILE A 161 0.09 1.30 9.26
C ILE A 161 0.39 2.75 9.62
N VAL A 162 0.49 3.02 10.92
CA VAL A 162 0.95 4.32 11.42
C VAL A 162 2.38 4.18 11.89
N LEU A 163 3.27 4.96 11.28
CA LEU A 163 4.67 5.06 11.63
C LEU A 163 4.97 6.31 12.45
N SER A 164 6.14 6.32 13.08
CA SER A 164 6.74 7.49 13.72
C SER A 164 8.24 7.51 13.45
N ASN A 165 8.85 8.70 13.46
CA ASN A 165 10.29 8.83 13.26
C ASN A 165 11.12 8.07 14.31
N ARG A 166 10.55 7.86 15.51
CA ARG A 166 11.20 7.07 16.57
C ARG A 166 11.36 5.60 16.22
N GLN A 167 10.51 5.05 15.34
CA GLN A 167 10.65 3.66 14.92
C GLN A 167 11.92 3.41 14.10
N GLU A 168 12.57 4.46 13.58
CA GLU A 168 13.88 4.32 12.94
C GLU A 168 14.91 3.69 13.89
N GLU A 169 14.86 4.09 15.17
CA GLU A 169 15.75 3.58 16.22
C GLU A 169 15.50 2.11 16.56
N LEU A 170 14.32 1.58 16.19
CA LEU A 170 13.93 0.18 16.39
C LEU A 170 14.21 -0.68 15.16
N MET A 171 14.49 -0.08 14.00
CA MET A 171 14.77 -0.83 12.79
C MET A 171 16.10 -1.58 12.95
N MET A 172 16.07 -2.85 12.60
CA MET A 172 17.28 -3.65 12.55
C MET A 172 18.21 -3.09 11.46
N LYS A 173 19.50 -2.94 11.79
CA LYS A 173 20.51 -2.57 10.80
C LYS A 173 20.55 -3.58 9.66
N ARG A 174 20.74 -3.09 8.43
CA ARG A 174 20.81 -3.91 7.21
C ARG A 174 21.83 -5.06 7.30
N GLU A 175 22.96 -4.83 7.97
CA GLU A 175 23.98 -5.86 8.21
C GLU A 175 23.41 -7.09 8.95
N TYR A 176 22.56 -6.89 9.96
CA TYR A 176 21.95 -7.98 10.73
C TYR A 176 20.81 -8.65 9.97
N LEU A 177 20.05 -7.89 9.18
CA LEU A 177 19.00 -8.45 8.32
C LEU A 177 19.55 -9.47 7.33
N GLY A 178 20.72 -9.21 6.73
CA GLY A 178 21.39 -10.16 5.85
C GLY A 178 21.73 -11.48 6.55
N HIS A 179 22.21 -11.41 7.79
CA HIS A 179 22.48 -12.60 8.60
C HIS A 179 21.20 -13.38 8.91
N ILE A 180 20.15 -12.72 9.39
CA ILE A 180 18.88 -13.38 9.73
C ILE A 180 18.25 -14.02 8.49
N ARG A 181 18.16 -13.29 7.37
CA ARG A 181 17.67 -13.84 6.10
C ARG A 181 18.48 -15.08 5.70
N SER A 182 19.81 -15.05 5.84
CA SER A 182 20.64 -16.23 5.54
C SER A 182 20.36 -17.43 6.44
N PHE A 183 20.00 -17.23 7.72
CA PHE A 183 19.61 -18.32 8.62
C PHE A 183 18.25 -18.90 8.21
N ILE A 184 17.28 -18.06 7.87
CA ILE A 184 15.95 -18.50 7.42
C ILE A 184 16.06 -19.29 6.10
N THR A 185 16.85 -18.82 5.13
CA THR A 185 17.00 -19.50 3.83
C THR A 185 17.78 -20.81 3.92
N LYS A 186 18.71 -20.96 4.86
CA LYS A 186 19.55 -22.17 4.99
C LYS A 186 18.83 -23.33 5.68
N GLY A 187 17.61 -23.12 6.18
CA GLY A 187 16.88 -24.10 6.97
C GLY A 187 17.39 -24.13 8.40
N ALA A 188 16.48 -23.93 9.36
CA ALA A 188 16.67 -24.37 10.73
C ALA A 188 16.55 -25.90 10.81
#